data_AF-A0A3P8IEU0-F1
#
_entry.id   AF-A0A3P8IEU0-F1
#
_cell.length_a   1.000
_cell.length_b   1.000
_cell.length_c   1.000
_cell.angle_alpha   90.00
_cell.angle_beta   90.00
_cell.angle_gamma   90.00
#
_symmetry.space_group_name_H-M   'P 1'
#
loop_
_entity.id
_entity.type
_entity.pdbx_description
1 polymer ?
#
loop_
_entity_poly.entity_id
_entity_poly.type
_entity_poly.pdbx_seq_one_letter_code
_entity_poly.pdbx_strand_id
1 'polypeptide(L)'
;MFLNTSYFEVRLTPLLSELTEAQWAEVEAVLRSGASDTVLVENFRMAVTRKELLTLTASNWLSDMVINFYMQLLYHRSQNQSDEQTRRPLPRIAVLSTFFYAKLVSNTGGGYSGVRRWSRQLKLLDQDLVLIPIHDRGMHWCLACIDFRSKTITYYDSMGSGNDRCLQALKSYLEDECQDKKGQSLPDSSSWKLVNTEVS
;
A
#
# COMPACT_ATOMS: atom_id res chain seq x y z
N MET A 1 7.54 29.59 -39.43
CA MET A 1 8.60 28.71 -39.96
C MET A 1 9.85 29.08 -39.16
N PHE A 2 10.43 28.33 -38.23
CA PHE A 2 10.31 26.94 -37.79
C PHE A 2 10.35 26.86 -36.24
N LEU A 3 9.90 25.71 -35.74
CA LEU A 3 9.63 25.26 -34.37
C LEU A 3 10.87 25.30 -33.46
N ASN A 4 10.75 25.81 -32.23
CA ASN A 4 10.55 25.05 -30.98
C ASN A 4 11.68 24.05 -30.71
N THR A 5 12.76 24.54 -30.10
CA THR A 5 13.86 23.73 -29.62
C THR A 5 13.41 23.00 -28.36
N SER A 6 13.46 21.68 -28.43
CA SER A 6 13.11 20.72 -27.38
C SER A 6 13.61 21.16 -26.00
N TYR A 7 12.67 21.37 -25.07
CA TYR A 7 12.96 21.24 -23.66
C TYR A 7 13.39 19.79 -23.41
N PHE A 8 14.70 19.60 -23.24
CA PHE A 8 15.26 18.42 -22.60
C PHE A 8 14.66 18.35 -21.20
N GLU A 9 13.57 17.61 -21.06
CA GLU A 9 13.09 17.16 -19.76
C GLU A 9 14.06 16.07 -19.30
N VAL A 10 15.14 16.49 -18.61
CA VAL A 10 15.99 15.57 -17.86
C VAL A 10 15.10 14.96 -16.80
N ARG A 11 14.53 13.79 -17.10
CA ARG A 11 13.94 12.91 -16.10
C ARG A 11 15.09 12.48 -15.20
N LEU A 12 15.34 13.25 -14.14
CA LEU A 12 16.10 12.78 -13.01
C LEU A 12 15.27 11.66 -12.39
N THR A 13 15.47 10.43 -12.86
CA THR A 13 15.23 9.27 -12.00
C THR A 13 16.06 9.54 -10.74
N PRO A 14 15.47 9.69 -9.55
CA PRO A 14 16.30 9.75 -8.36
C PRO A 14 17.13 8.48 -8.36
N LEU A 15 18.47 8.64 -8.44
CA LEU A 15 19.39 7.54 -8.29
C LEU A 15 19.05 6.92 -6.93
N LEU A 16 18.70 5.63 -6.91
CA LEU A 16 18.52 4.94 -5.64
C LEU A 16 19.82 5.12 -4.86
N SER A 17 19.72 5.72 -3.68
CA SER A 17 20.88 5.95 -2.83
C SER A 17 21.46 4.59 -2.41
N GLU A 18 22.71 4.34 -2.80
CA GLU A 18 23.44 3.15 -2.38
C GLU A 18 23.62 3.17 -0.86
N LEU A 19 23.50 1.99 -0.23
CA LEU A 19 23.81 1.85 1.18
C LEU A 19 25.32 2.01 1.38
N THR A 20 25.71 2.84 2.35
CA THR A 20 27.11 2.97 2.79
C THR A 20 27.62 1.66 3.38
N GLU A 21 28.94 1.48 3.43
CA GLU A 21 29.55 0.29 4.05
C GLU A 21 29.10 0.10 5.51
N ALA A 22 28.95 1.20 6.25
CA ALA A 22 28.45 1.15 7.63
C ALA A 22 27.01 0.65 7.72
N GLN A 23 26.13 1.09 6.81
CA GLN A 23 24.75 0.62 6.75
C GLN A 23 24.67 -0.87 6.36
N TRP A 24 25.50 -1.31 5.40
CA TRP A 24 25.59 -2.73 5.07
C TRP A 24 26.07 -3.57 6.25
N ALA A 25 27.12 -3.13 6.94
CA ALA A 25 27.64 -3.81 8.11
C ALA A 25 26.58 -3.93 9.23
N GLU A 26 25.76 -2.90 9.43
CA GLU A 26 24.63 -2.93 10.36
C GLU A 26 23.58 -3.97 9.94
N VAL A 27 23.13 -3.93 8.68
CA VAL A 27 22.16 -4.90 8.14
C VAL A 27 22.67 -6.33 8.29
N GLU A 28 23.94 -6.59 7.95
CA GLU A 28 24.53 -7.92 8.08
C GLU A 28 24.67 -8.35 9.55
N ALA A 29 25.14 -7.47 10.43
CA ALA A 29 25.31 -7.79 11.85
C ALA A 29 23.97 -8.15 12.48
N VAL A 30 22.93 -7.40 12.13
CA VAL A 30 21.56 -7.70 12.53
C VAL A 30 21.15 -9.04 11.92
N LEU A 31 21.16 -9.24 10.61
CA LEU A 31 20.54 -10.45 10.04
C LEU A 31 21.30 -11.76 10.30
N ARG A 32 22.63 -11.72 10.54
CA ARG A 32 23.49 -12.91 10.62
C ARG A 32 23.37 -13.71 11.92
N SER A 33 23.10 -13.07 13.06
CA SER A 33 23.22 -13.72 14.38
C SER A 33 22.09 -13.35 15.34
N GLY A 34 21.78 -14.28 16.26
CA GLY A 34 20.76 -14.12 17.29
C GLY A 34 19.55 -15.04 17.11
N ALA A 35 18.66 -15.04 18.11
CA ALA A 35 17.45 -15.85 18.07
C ALA A 35 16.45 -15.30 17.03
N SER A 36 15.64 -16.19 16.45
CA SER A 36 14.71 -15.86 15.37
C SER A 36 13.54 -14.98 15.84
N ASP A 37 13.14 -15.11 17.10
CA ASP A 37 12.07 -14.36 17.77
C ASP A 37 12.54 -13.04 18.40
N THR A 38 13.83 -12.72 18.29
CA THR A 38 14.35 -11.43 18.78
C THR A 38 13.67 -10.29 18.03
N VAL A 39 13.00 -9.39 18.76
CA VAL A 39 12.42 -8.15 18.22
C VAL A 39 13.55 -7.19 17.84
N LEU A 40 13.56 -6.75 16.59
CA LEU A 40 14.59 -5.86 16.04
C LEU A 40 14.08 -4.44 15.83
N VAL A 41 12.79 -4.28 15.55
CA VAL A 41 12.13 -2.99 15.51
C VAL A 41 10.73 -3.11 16.09
N GLU A 42 10.38 -2.15 16.95
CA GLU A 42 9.03 -2.05 17.51
C GLU A 42 8.51 -0.63 17.29
N ASN A 43 7.49 -0.50 16.45
CA ASN A 43 6.80 0.77 16.19
C ASN A 43 5.39 0.50 15.67
N PHE A 44 4.51 1.50 15.69
CA PHE A 44 3.13 1.38 15.18
C PHE A 44 2.31 0.27 15.86
N ARG A 45 2.70 -0.13 17.09
CA ARG A 45 2.18 -1.30 17.83
C ARG A 45 2.43 -2.64 17.13
N MET A 46 3.51 -2.70 16.35
CA MET A 46 4.00 -3.87 15.66
C MET A 46 5.43 -4.13 16.11
N ALA A 47 5.73 -5.39 16.42
CA ALA A 47 7.08 -5.85 16.72
C ALA A 47 7.56 -6.72 15.56
N VAL A 48 8.58 -6.27 14.85
CA VAL A 48 9.20 -7.03 13.76
C VAL A 48 10.45 -7.72 14.31
N THR A 49 10.39 -9.03 14.28
CA THR A 49 11.43 -9.96 14.70
C THR A 49 12.45 -10.20 13.59
N ARG A 50 13.57 -10.81 13.99
CA ARG A 50 14.59 -11.30 13.05
C ARG A 50 14.01 -12.24 12.00
N LYS A 51 13.15 -13.17 12.39
CA LYS A 51 12.49 -14.09 11.47
C LYS A 51 11.74 -13.36 10.36
N GLU A 52 11.01 -12.30 10.70
CA GLU A 52 10.24 -11.53 9.72
C GLU A 52 11.18 -10.72 8.81
N LEU A 53 12.20 -10.05 9.36
CA LEU A 53 13.18 -9.32 8.53
C LEU A 53 13.99 -10.23 7.61
N LEU A 54 14.27 -11.48 8.02
CA LEU A 54 14.94 -12.46 7.15
C LEU A 54 14.15 -12.75 5.86
N THR A 55 12.82 -12.52 5.84
CA THR A 55 12.03 -12.66 4.62
C THR A 55 12.38 -11.64 3.53
N LEU A 56 13.06 -10.53 3.88
CA LEU A 56 13.59 -9.55 2.91
C LEU A 56 14.85 -10.04 2.17
N THR A 57 15.44 -11.15 2.61
CA THR A 57 16.70 -11.66 2.03
C THR A 57 16.44 -12.65 0.90
N ALA A 58 17.36 -12.71 -0.06
CA ALA A 58 17.33 -13.65 -1.19
C ALA A 58 15.98 -13.66 -1.92
N SER A 59 15.46 -14.83 -2.28
CA SER A 59 14.19 -15.03 -2.99
C SER A 59 13.08 -15.53 -2.07
N ASN A 60 13.07 -15.08 -0.81
CA ASN A 60 12.05 -15.48 0.16
C ASN A 60 10.70 -14.77 -0.11
N TRP A 61 9.62 -15.42 0.31
CA TRP A 61 8.31 -14.78 0.35
C TRP A 61 8.23 -13.82 1.54
N LEU A 62 7.90 -12.56 1.26
CA LEU A 62 7.76 -11.54 2.29
C LEU A 62 6.67 -11.91 3.30
N SER A 63 7.00 -11.73 4.58
CA SER A 63 6.03 -11.81 5.65
C SER A 63 5.03 -10.67 5.57
N ASP A 64 3.78 -10.96 5.93
CA ASP A 64 2.73 -9.96 6.15
C ASP A 64 3.13 -8.91 7.20
N MET A 65 3.92 -9.27 8.21
CA MET A 65 4.43 -8.33 9.23
C MET A 65 5.30 -7.24 8.59
N VAL A 66 6.21 -7.64 7.69
CA VAL A 66 7.10 -6.71 6.96
C VAL A 66 6.28 -5.77 6.07
N ILE A 67 5.31 -6.30 5.33
CA ILE A 67 4.46 -5.51 4.43
C ILE A 67 3.62 -4.51 5.24
N ASN A 68 2.95 -4.98 6.30
CA ASN A 68 2.14 -4.11 7.16
C ASN A 68 3.01 -3.00 7.79
N PHE A 69 4.23 -3.32 8.24
CA PHE A 69 5.13 -2.35 8.84
C PHE A 69 5.56 -1.29 7.81
N TYR A 70 5.90 -1.72 6.59
CA TYR A 70 6.27 -0.81 5.53
C TYR A 70 5.10 0.10 5.09
N MET A 71 3.87 -0.43 5.07
CA MET A 71 2.68 0.39 4.82
C MET A 71 2.49 1.47 5.90
N GLN A 72 2.78 1.16 7.17
CA GLN A 72 2.78 2.18 8.24
C GLN A 72 3.89 3.23 8.07
N LEU A 73 5.08 2.85 7.60
CA LEU A 73 6.13 3.82 7.23
C LEU A 73 5.64 4.79 6.14
N LEU A 74 4.96 4.28 5.10
CA LEU A 74 4.36 5.12 4.06
C LEU A 74 3.28 6.05 4.62
N TYR A 75 2.42 5.53 5.50
CA TYR A 75 1.39 6.32 6.18
C TYR A 75 2.00 7.47 6.97
N HIS A 76 2.98 7.19 7.83
CA HIS A 76 3.64 8.22 8.63
C HIS A 76 4.41 9.23 7.78
N ARG A 77 5.08 8.78 6.71
CA ARG A 77 5.73 9.68 5.75
C ARG A 77 4.71 10.63 5.11
N SER A 78 3.51 10.15 4.77
CA SER A 78 2.46 10.99 4.16
C SER A 78 1.91 12.07 5.10
N GLN A 79 2.12 11.94 6.41
CA GLN A 79 1.73 12.97 7.37
C GLN A 79 2.72 14.14 7.37
N ASN A 80 3.90 13.98 6.77
CA ASN A 80 4.81 15.09 6.53
C ASN A 80 4.22 15.99 5.43
N GLN A 81 4.22 17.31 5.68
CA GLN A 81 3.52 18.27 4.82
C GLN A 81 4.13 18.40 3.41
N SER A 82 5.39 18.02 3.22
CA SER A 82 6.08 18.10 1.93
C SER A 82 7.10 16.98 1.76
N ASP A 83 7.21 16.48 0.54
CA ASP A 83 8.28 15.61 0.10
C ASP A 83 9.65 16.32 0.23
N GLU A 84 10.61 15.64 0.82
CA GLU A 84 11.90 16.23 1.20
C GLU A 84 12.72 16.66 -0.03
N GLN A 85 12.60 15.92 -1.14
CA GLN A 85 13.37 16.13 -2.36
C GLN A 85 12.69 17.16 -3.27
N THR A 86 11.39 17.02 -3.48
CA THR A 86 10.63 17.82 -4.44
C THR A 86 9.97 19.04 -3.83
N ARG A 87 9.93 19.15 -2.48
CA ARG A 87 9.22 20.20 -1.72
C ARG A 87 7.72 20.29 -2.02
N ARG A 88 7.14 19.28 -2.69
CA ARG A 88 5.71 19.23 -3.04
C ARG A 88 4.90 18.57 -1.92
N PRO A 89 3.63 18.96 -1.73
CA PRO A 89 2.79 18.31 -0.75
C PRO A 89 2.61 16.82 -1.09
N LEU A 90 2.73 15.98 -0.06
CA LEU A 90 2.44 14.55 -0.20
C LEU A 90 0.93 14.32 -0.13
N PRO A 91 0.39 13.34 -0.88
CA PRO A 91 -1.00 12.94 -0.73
C PRO A 91 -1.19 12.33 0.65
N ARG A 92 -2.30 12.66 1.31
CA ARG A 92 -2.70 12.01 2.57
C ARG A 92 -3.18 10.61 2.25
N ILE A 93 -2.62 9.60 2.92
CA ILE A 93 -2.97 8.22 2.64
C ILE A 93 -3.60 7.56 3.87
N ALA A 94 -4.49 6.59 3.65
CA ALA A 94 -4.76 5.54 4.61
C ALA A 94 -4.14 4.23 4.11
N VAL A 95 -3.79 3.35 5.05
CA VAL A 95 -3.31 2.00 4.75
C VAL A 95 -4.15 0.98 5.49
N LEU A 96 -4.62 -0.03 4.78
CA LEU A 96 -5.33 -1.18 5.36
C LEU A 96 -4.36 -2.35 5.53
N SER A 97 -4.64 -3.22 6.50
CA SER A 97 -3.76 -4.36 6.75
C SER A 97 -3.85 -5.40 5.63
N THR A 98 -2.81 -6.22 5.50
CA THR A 98 -2.76 -7.38 4.57
C THR A 98 -3.92 -8.36 4.74
N PHE A 99 -4.57 -8.37 5.89
CA PHE A 99 -5.72 -9.24 6.19
C PHE A 99 -7.06 -8.66 5.77
N PHE A 100 -7.12 -7.36 5.44
CA PHE A 100 -8.37 -6.65 5.16
C PHE A 100 -9.13 -7.28 4.00
N TYR A 101 -8.46 -7.44 2.85
CA TYR A 101 -9.12 -7.93 1.66
C TYR A 101 -9.58 -9.38 1.82
N ALA A 102 -8.74 -10.23 2.41
CA ALA A 102 -9.12 -11.62 2.72
C ALA A 102 -10.35 -11.69 3.63
N LYS A 103 -10.44 -10.81 4.63
CA LYS A 103 -11.61 -10.71 5.50
C LYS A 103 -12.84 -10.19 4.75
N LEU A 104 -12.67 -9.17 3.90
CA LEU A 104 -13.75 -8.60 3.10
C LEU A 104 -14.40 -9.65 2.18
N VAL A 105 -13.60 -10.48 1.51
CA VAL A 105 -14.11 -11.47 0.54
C VAL A 105 -14.38 -12.86 1.16
N SER A 106 -14.22 -13.00 2.48
CA SER A 106 -14.47 -14.26 3.18
C SER A 106 -15.95 -14.66 3.12
N ASN A 107 -16.23 -15.93 2.79
CA ASN A 107 -17.58 -16.49 2.80
C ASN A 107 -18.20 -16.51 4.20
N THR A 108 -17.37 -16.66 5.25
CA THR A 108 -17.83 -16.76 6.64
C THR A 108 -17.43 -15.50 7.40
N GLY A 109 -18.44 -14.75 7.85
CA GLY A 109 -18.24 -13.51 8.60
C GLY A 109 -17.40 -12.46 7.88
N GLY A 110 -17.37 -12.49 6.54
CA GLY A 110 -16.77 -11.46 5.71
C GLY A 110 -17.78 -10.39 5.30
N GLY A 111 -17.61 -9.83 4.10
CA GLY A 111 -18.36 -8.68 3.63
C GLY A 111 -18.06 -7.40 4.42
N TYR A 112 -18.79 -6.33 4.12
CA TYR A 112 -18.63 -5.05 4.81
C TYR A 112 -18.77 -5.19 6.32
N SER A 113 -19.74 -5.97 6.80
CA SER A 113 -19.98 -6.18 8.24
C SER A 113 -18.75 -6.73 8.97
N GLY A 114 -17.99 -7.64 8.34
CA GLY A 114 -16.77 -8.23 8.90
C GLY A 114 -15.59 -7.25 9.01
N VAL A 115 -15.57 -6.20 8.17
CA VAL A 115 -14.50 -5.19 8.13
C VAL A 115 -14.94 -3.79 8.56
N ARG A 116 -16.22 -3.59 8.89
CA ARG A 116 -16.86 -2.27 9.19
C ARG A 116 -16.11 -1.41 10.21
N ARG A 117 -15.41 -2.05 11.15
CA ARG A 117 -14.67 -1.36 12.23
C ARG A 117 -13.20 -1.10 11.90
N TRP A 118 -12.67 -1.66 10.82
CA TRP A 118 -11.24 -1.63 10.49
C TRP A 118 -10.78 -0.25 10.00
N SER A 119 -11.68 0.54 9.44
CA SER A 119 -11.43 1.91 8.97
C SER A 119 -11.71 3.00 10.02
N ARG A 120 -12.22 2.64 11.22
CA ARG A 120 -12.79 3.59 12.18
C ARG A 120 -11.85 4.74 12.58
N GLN A 121 -10.55 4.45 12.68
CA GLN A 121 -9.55 5.44 13.07
C GLN A 121 -8.86 6.09 11.87
N LEU A 122 -9.08 5.60 10.65
CA LEU A 122 -8.36 6.03 9.45
C LEU A 122 -9.01 7.23 8.76
N LYS A 123 -10.29 7.51 9.06
CA LYS A 123 -11.10 8.49 8.30
C LYS A 123 -10.93 8.31 6.79
N LEU A 124 -11.12 7.08 6.34
CA LEU A 124 -10.75 6.62 4.99
C LEU A 124 -11.28 7.54 3.87
N LEU A 125 -12.52 7.99 3.99
CA LEU A 125 -13.21 8.85 3.01
C LEU A 125 -12.74 10.31 3.00
N ASP A 126 -11.83 10.68 3.91
CA ASP A 126 -11.24 12.00 3.96
C ASP A 126 -9.78 11.96 3.48
N GLN A 127 -9.26 10.80 3.05
CA GLN A 127 -7.90 10.66 2.51
C GLN A 127 -7.85 10.93 1.01
N ASP A 128 -6.65 11.15 0.49
CA ASP A 128 -6.44 11.27 -0.95
C ASP A 128 -6.26 9.88 -1.58
N LEU A 129 -5.53 8.99 -0.90
CA LEU A 129 -5.27 7.61 -1.32
C LEU A 129 -5.61 6.60 -0.22
N VAL A 130 -6.00 5.39 -0.62
CA VAL A 130 -6.08 4.22 0.27
C VAL A 130 -5.29 3.08 -0.33
N LEU A 131 -4.25 2.63 0.37
CA LEU A 131 -3.41 1.51 -0.04
C LEU A 131 -3.88 0.22 0.65
N ILE A 132 -4.05 -0.83 -0.14
CA ILE A 132 -4.61 -2.10 0.31
C ILE A 132 -3.73 -3.23 -0.22
N PRO A 133 -2.83 -3.79 0.60
CA PRO A 133 -2.06 -4.97 0.21
C PRO A 133 -3.01 -6.15 -0.01
N ILE A 134 -2.80 -6.87 -1.12
CA ILE A 134 -3.61 -8.02 -1.50
C ILE A 134 -2.72 -9.26 -1.49
N HIS A 135 -3.05 -10.23 -0.63
CA HIS A 135 -2.45 -11.55 -0.70
C HIS A 135 -3.30 -12.43 -1.61
N ASP A 136 -3.06 -12.39 -2.93
CA ASP A 136 -3.87 -13.15 -3.87
C ASP A 136 -3.61 -14.65 -3.68
N ARG A 137 -4.67 -15.37 -3.30
CA ARG A 137 -4.72 -16.83 -3.09
C ARG A 137 -3.63 -17.40 -2.18
N GLY A 138 -3.01 -16.56 -1.34
CA GLY A 138 -1.91 -16.96 -0.46
C GLY A 138 -0.59 -17.26 -1.17
N MET A 139 -0.45 -16.84 -2.44
CA MET A 139 0.71 -17.18 -3.28
C MET A 139 1.36 -15.97 -3.93
N HIS A 140 0.73 -14.80 -3.93
CA HIS A 140 1.28 -13.62 -4.59
C HIS A 140 0.85 -12.33 -3.90
N TRP A 141 1.76 -11.38 -3.81
CA TRP A 141 1.49 -10.06 -3.23
C TRP A 141 1.21 -9.06 -4.34
N CYS A 142 0.04 -8.46 -4.28
CA CYS A 142 -0.39 -7.37 -5.15
C CYS A 142 -0.76 -6.15 -4.29
N LEU A 143 -1.05 -5.03 -4.95
CA LEU A 143 -1.52 -3.82 -4.29
C LEU A 143 -2.78 -3.30 -4.98
N ALA A 144 -3.82 -3.03 -4.22
CA ALA A 144 -4.91 -2.19 -4.70
C ALA A 144 -4.78 -0.77 -4.13
N CYS A 145 -5.09 0.23 -4.95
CA CYS A 145 -5.09 1.63 -4.57
C CYS A 145 -6.43 2.27 -4.93
N ILE A 146 -7.10 2.87 -3.95
CA ILE A 146 -8.24 3.76 -4.18
C ILE A 146 -7.68 5.19 -4.20
N ASP A 147 -7.83 5.90 -5.32
CA ASP A 147 -7.46 7.31 -5.45
C ASP A 147 -8.73 8.16 -5.58
N PHE A 148 -9.04 8.92 -4.53
CA PHE A 148 -10.22 9.78 -4.48
C PHE A 148 -10.10 11.00 -5.39
N ARG A 149 -8.88 11.42 -5.73
CA ARG A 149 -8.60 12.60 -6.56
C ARG A 149 -8.93 12.33 -8.02
N SER A 150 -8.61 11.12 -8.49
CA SER A 150 -8.89 10.64 -9.85
C SER A 150 -10.13 9.77 -9.97
N LYS A 151 -10.76 9.41 -8.85
CA LYS A 151 -11.89 8.46 -8.76
C LYS A 151 -11.55 7.12 -9.43
N THR A 152 -10.42 6.55 -9.04
CA THR A 152 -9.95 5.27 -9.59
C THR A 152 -9.70 4.24 -8.50
N ILE A 153 -10.01 2.98 -8.80
CA ILE A 153 -9.52 1.82 -8.05
C ILE A 153 -8.58 1.07 -8.99
N THR A 154 -7.30 1.03 -8.63
CA THR A 154 -6.25 0.44 -9.46
C THR A 154 -5.66 -0.79 -8.78
N TYR A 155 -5.55 -1.90 -9.52
CA TYR A 155 -4.90 -3.13 -9.09
C TYR A 155 -3.53 -3.23 -9.77
N TYR A 156 -2.49 -3.29 -8.95
CA TYR A 156 -1.09 -3.41 -9.35
C TYR A 156 -0.62 -4.84 -9.11
N ASP A 157 -0.16 -5.49 -10.19
CA ASP A 157 0.36 -6.84 -10.16
C ASP A 157 1.65 -6.93 -11.00
N SER A 158 2.76 -7.26 -10.34
CA SER A 158 4.07 -7.40 -10.99
C SER A 158 4.17 -8.59 -11.94
N MET A 159 3.22 -9.52 -11.89
CA MET A 159 3.09 -10.66 -12.81
C MET A 159 2.08 -10.40 -13.93
N GLY A 160 1.48 -9.20 -14.00
CA GLY A 160 0.62 -8.77 -15.10
C GLY A 160 -0.79 -9.35 -15.11
N SER A 161 -1.21 -10.01 -14.03
CA SER A 161 -2.55 -10.55 -13.94
C SER A 161 -3.54 -9.47 -13.48
N GLY A 162 -4.70 -9.41 -14.13
CA GLY A 162 -5.82 -8.59 -13.68
C GLY A 162 -6.63 -9.27 -12.58
N ASN A 163 -7.33 -8.48 -11.75
CA ASN A 163 -8.20 -8.98 -10.69
C ASN A 163 -9.49 -8.16 -10.58
N ASP A 164 -10.37 -8.29 -11.58
CA ASP A 164 -11.66 -7.58 -11.62
C ASP A 164 -12.55 -7.89 -10.41
N ARG A 165 -12.44 -9.09 -9.85
CA ARG A 165 -13.16 -9.46 -8.63
C ARG A 165 -12.70 -8.62 -7.44
N CYS A 166 -11.40 -8.38 -7.31
CA CYS A 166 -10.85 -7.50 -6.28
C CYS A 166 -11.36 -6.07 -6.48
N LEU A 167 -11.26 -5.55 -7.70
CA LEU A 167 -11.70 -4.20 -8.04
C LEU A 167 -13.19 -3.98 -7.73
N GLN A 168 -14.05 -4.92 -8.11
CA GLN A 168 -15.49 -4.83 -7.83
C GLN A 168 -15.79 -4.95 -6.32
N ALA A 169 -15.13 -5.88 -5.62
CA ALA A 169 -15.31 -6.02 -4.17
C ALA A 169 -14.91 -4.72 -3.42
N LEU A 170 -13.84 -4.07 -3.86
CA LEU A 170 -13.40 -2.80 -3.28
C LEU A 170 -14.34 -1.64 -3.64
N LYS A 171 -14.92 -1.61 -4.86
CA LYS A 171 -15.96 -0.64 -5.23
C LYS A 171 -17.18 -0.78 -4.34
N SER A 172 -17.70 -2.00 -4.16
CA SER A 172 -18.84 -2.26 -3.27
C SER A 172 -18.51 -1.92 -1.82
N TYR A 173 -17.30 -2.26 -1.34
CA TYR A 173 -16.85 -1.84 -0.01
C TYR A 173 -16.87 -0.31 0.16
N LEU A 174 -16.43 0.44 -0.85
CA LEU A 174 -16.39 1.89 -0.79
C LEU A 174 -17.80 2.52 -0.76
N GLU A 175 -18.75 1.93 -1.49
CA GLU A 175 -20.17 2.31 -1.46
C GLU A 175 -20.78 2.08 -0.07
N ASP A 176 -20.55 0.89 0.52
CA ASP A 176 -21.01 0.56 1.87
C ASP A 176 -20.35 1.45 2.94
N GLU A 177 -19.07 1.76 2.80
CA GLU A 177 -18.33 2.64 3.72
C GLU A 177 -18.86 4.08 3.66
N CYS A 178 -19.18 4.60 2.47
CA CYS A 178 -19.83 5.91 2.34
C CYS A 178 -21.20 5.92 3.02
N GLN A 179 -22.00 4.88 2.81
CA GLN A 179 -23.32 4.77 3.40
C GLN A 179 -23.25 4.67 4.94
N ASP A 180 -22.33 3.87 5.49
CA ASP A 180 -22.19 3.69 6.94
C ASP A 180 -21.62 4.92 7.65
N LYS A 181 -20.60 5.58 7.06
CA LYS A 181 -19.87 6.67 7.74
C LYS A 181 -20.43 8.05 7.45
N LYS A 182 -21.00 8.28 6.26
CA LYS A 182 -21.51 9.59 5.82
C LYS A 182 -23.03 9.59 5.61
N GLY A 183 -23.70 8.42 5.66
CA GLY A 183 -25.14 8.32 5.41
C GLY A 183 -25.54 8.60 3.96
N GLN A 184 -24.56 8.53 3.03
CA GLN A 184 -24.70 8.94 1.65
C GLN A 184 -24.12 7.89 0.71
N SER A 185 -24.66 7.79 -0.50
CA SER A 185 -24.06 6.99 -1.56
C SER A 185 -22.70 7.57 -1.99
N LEU A 186 -21.82 6.72 -2.50
CA LEU A 186 -20.54 7.15 -3.09
C LEU A 186 -20.78 8.21 -4.18
N PRO A 187 -20.25 9.44 -4.01
CA PRO A 187 -20.43 10.50 -5.00
C PRO A 187 -19.92 10.08 -6.38
N ASP A 188 -20.76 10.34 -7.39
CA ASP A 188 -20.49 9.99 -8.78
C ASP A 188 -20.05 8.53 -8.99
N SER A 189 -20.65 7.56 -8.28
CA SER A 189 -20.26 6.14 -8.34
C SER A 189 -20.05 5.59 -9.75
N SER A 190 -20.84 6.02 -10.74
CA SER A 190 -20.71 5.61 -12.14
C SER A 190 -19.48 6.16 -12.85
N SER A 191 -18.87 7.24 -12.35
CA SER A 191 -17.65 7.84 -12.88
C SER A 191 -16.37 7.14 -12.42
N TRP A 192 -16.47 6.27 -11.40
CA TRP A 192 -15.31 5.57 -10.85
C TRP A 192 -14.77 4.54 -11.85
N LYS A 193 -13.47 4.59 -12.10
CA LYS A 193 -12.79 3.67 -13.03
C LYS A 193 -12.11 2.54 -12.27
N LEU A 194 -12.30 1.32 -12.75
CA LEU A 194 -11.62 0.12 -12.26
C LEU A 194 -10.49 -0.21 -13.25
N VAL A 195 -9.26 -0.25 -12.78
CA VAL A 195 -8.06 -0.35 -13.64
C VAL A 195 -7.18 -1.50 -13.16
N ASN A 196 -6.84 -2.42 -14.06
CA ASN A 196 -5.73 -3.34 -13.86
C ASN A 196 -4.49 -2.76 -14.55
N THR A 197 -3.34 -2.73 -13.89
CA THR A 197 -2.11 -2.29 -14.55
C THR A 197 -1.55 -3.39 -15.43
N GLU A 198 -1.16 -3.04 -16.65
CA GLU A 198 -0.39 -3.92 -17.52
C GLU A 198 1.09 -3.91 -17.09
N VAL A 199 1.81 -4.99 -17.37
CA VAL A 199 3.28 -5.00 -17.20
C VAL A 199 3.86 -4.19 -18.35
N SER A 200 4.54 -3.09 -18.02
CA SER A 200 5.30 -2.25 -18.95
C SER A 200 6.55 -2.94 -19.48
#